data_AF-A0A210QWW8-F1
#
_entry.id   AF-A0A210QWW8-F1
#
_cell.length_a   1.000
_cell.length_b   1.000
_cell.length_c   1.000
_cell.angle_alpha   90.00
_cell.angle_beta   90.00
_cell.angle_gamma   90.00
#
_symmetry.space_group_name_H-M   'P 1'
#
loop_
_entity.id
_entity.type
_entity.pdbx_description
1 polymer ?
#
loop_
_entity_poly.entity_id
_entity_poly.type
_entity_poly.pdbx_seq_one_letter_code
_entity_poly.pdbx_strand_id
1 'polypeptide(L)'
;MECVKKPFTYQFHGVCIETFTYRSHGVCIETFTYRSNGVCIETFTYRSRGVFIETSTYRAHGVYIESFTYRSHGVCIETFTYRSHGVYIETLTYRSHGVCIETFTCRSHGVCIETSTYRAHGVYIESFTYWSHGVCIESFTYRPLGLCIESFTYWSHGVCIESFTYWSHGVCIETSTYRAHGVCIESFTYWSHGVCIETSTYRAHGVCIETSTYRAHGVCIVVIQDPHNDLIACANS
;
A
#
# COMPACT_ATOMS: atom_id res chain seq x y z
N MET A 1 22.19 -16.78 13.08
CA MET A 1 22.92 -16.56 11.81
C MET A 1 22.31 -15.32 11.17
N GLU A 2 23.11 -14.27 11.02
CA GLU A 2 22.76 -13.08 10.24
C GLU A 2 23.21 -13.30 8.80
N CYS A 3 22.30 -13.18 7.84
CA CYS A 3 22.65 -13.12 6.42
C CYS A 3 22.55 -11.65 5.99
N VAL A 4 23.65 -10.90 6.15
CA VAL A 4 23.81 -9.58 5.55
C VAL A 4 24.36 -9.79 4.15
N LYS A 5 23.54 -9.60 3.12
CA LYS A 5 24.02 -9.67 1.73
C LYS A 5 24.50 -8.30 1.28
N LYS A 6 25.56 -8.28 0.48
CA LYS A 6 26.07 -7.05 -0.14
C LYS A 6 24.99 -6.42 -1.03
N PRO A 7 24.93 -5.08 -1.15
CA PRO A 7 24.03 -4.42 -2.08
C PRO A 7 24.25 -4.95 -3.50
N PHE A 8 23.17 -5.40 -4.14
CA PHE A 8 23.18 -5.80 -5.54
C PHE A 8 22.77 -4.62 -6.42
N THR A 9 23.58 -4.31 -7.43
CA THR A 9 23.23 -3.33 -8.45
C THR A 9 23.11 -4.04 -9.79
N TYR A 10 21.94 -3.93 -10.41
CA TYR A 10 21.66 -4.50 -11.71
C TYR A 10 21.42 -3.42 -12.76
N GLN A 11 22.04 -3.56 -13.94
CA GLN A 11 21.89 -2.60 -15.03
C GLN A 11 21.83 -3.32 -16.37
N PHE A 12 20.78 -3.04 -17.16
CA PHE A 12 20.61 -3.64 -18.48
C PHE A 12 20.02 -2.67 -19.50
N HIS A 13 20.22 -3.00 -20.78
CA HIS A 13 19.70 -2.28 -21.94
C HIS A 13 19.06 -3.30 -22.89
N GLY A 14 17.85 -3.02 -23.38
CA GLY A 14 17.13 -3.91 -24.30
C GLY A 14 15.96 -4.64 -23.62
N VAL A 15 15.84 -5.94 -23.86
CA VAL A 15 14.81 -6.79 -23.24
C VAL A 15 15.47 -7.67 -22.17
N CYS A 16 15.01 -7.57 -20.93
CA CYS A 16 15.48 -8.38 -19.81
C CYS A 16 14.30 -9.07 -19.13
N ILE A 17 14.44 -10.36 -18.81
CA ILE A 17 13.45 -11.12 -18.04
C ILE A 17 14.21 -11.87 -16.96
N GLU A 18 13.94 -11.56 -15.71
CA GLU A 18 14.63 -12.16 -14.56
C GLU A 18 13.67 -12.65 -13.50
N THR A 19 14.08 -13.74 -12.86
CA THR A 19 13.32 -14.37 -11.79
C THR A 19 14.24 -14.60 -10.60
N PHE A 20 13.92 -13.98 -9.47
CA PHE A 20 14.68 -14.09 -8.24
C PHE A 20 13.87 -14.82 -7.18
N THR A 21 14.52 -15.73 -6.46
CA THR A 21 13.89 -16.43 -5.33
C THR A 21 14.82 -16.41 -4.14
N TYR A 22 14.37 -15.80 -3.06
CA TYR A 22 15.13 -15.65 -1.84
C TYR A 22 14.46 -16.41 -0.69
N ARG A 23 15.29 -17.12 0.09
CA ARG A 23 14.86 -17.82 1.30
C ARG A 23 15.84 -17.54 2.42
N SER A 24 15.34 -17.09 3.55
CA SER A 24 16.16 -16.77 4.72
C SER A 24 15.55 -17.28 6.02
N HIS A 25 16.43 -17.63 6.97
CA HIS A 25 16.11 -18.01 8.34
C HIS A 25 16.96 -17.17 9.29
N GLY A 26 16.35 -16.55 10.29
CA GLY A 26 17.04 -15.66 11.24
C GLY A 26 16.88 -14.20 10.84
N VAL A 27 17.97 -13.43 10.90
CA VAL A 27 17.99 -12.02 10.51
C VAL A 27 18.59 -11.91 9.12
N CYS A 28 17.87 -11.30 8.18
CA CYS A 28 18.33 -11.10 6.82
C CYS A 28 18.07 -9.67 6.38
N ILE A 29 19.10 -9.04 5.81
CA ILE A 29 19.05 -7.68 5.28
C ILE A 29 19.51 -7.75 3.82
N GLU A 30 18.64 -7.32 2.92
CA GLU A 30 18.91 -7.28 1.50
C GLU A 30 18.64 -5.88 0.96
N THR A 31 19.52 -5.44 0.06
CA THR A 31 19.43 -4.12 -0.56
C THR A 31 19.65 -4.27 -2.06
N PHE A 32 18.69 -3.78 -2.83
CA PHE A 32 18.70 -3.92 -4.27
C PHE A 32 18.58 -2.57 -4.97
N THR A 33 19.31 -2.41 -6.07
CA THR A 33 19.17 -1.27 -6.96
C THR A 33 19.13 -1.74 -8.40
N TYR A 34 18.00 -1.51 -9.05
CA TYR A 34 17.76 -1.90 -10.43
C TYR A 34 17.69 -0.68 -11.35
N ARG A 35 18.37 -0.76 -12.49
CA ARG A 35 18.34 0.27 -13.55
C ARG A 35 18.10 -0.36 -14.91
N SER A 36 16.99 0.02 -15.51
CA SER A 36 16.52 -0.57 -16.76
C SER A 36 16.26 0.47 -17.84
N ASN A 37 16.73 0.17 -19.06
CA ASN A 37 16.41 0.91 -20.27
C ASN A 37 15.86 -0.06 -21.32
N GLY A 38 14.56 0.04 -21.65
CA GLY A 38 13.89 -0.82 -22.63
C GLY A 38 12.68 -1.55 -22.05
N VAL A 39 12.61 -2.87 -22.24
CA VAL A 39 11.56 -3.71 -21.66
C VAL A 39 12.18 -4.57 -20.57
N CYS A 40 11.64 -4.49 -19.36
CA CYS A 40 12.03 -5.35 -18.26
C CYS A 40 10.83 -6.07 -17.69
N ILE A 41 11.02 -7.35 -17.40
CA ILE A 41 10.10 -8.13 -16.59
C ILE A 41 10.88 -8.76 -15.46
N GLU A 42 10.60 -8.36 -14.23
CA GLU A 42 11.24 -8.90 -13.04
C GLU A 42 10.21 -9.57 -12.15
N THR A 43 10.55 -10.76 -11.66
CA THR A 43 9.69 -11.50 -10.74
C THR A 43 10.49 -11.87 -9.50
N PHE A 44 9.96 -11.51 -8.34
CA PHE A 44 10.61 -11.73 -7.07
C PHE A 44 9.74 -12.58 -6.17
N THR A 45 10.33 -13.61 -5.58
CA THR A 45 9.68 -14.41 -4.54
C THR A 45 10.53 -14.46 -3.29
N TYR A 46 10.04 -13.86 -2.22
CA TYR A 46 10.70 -13.82 -0.93
C TYR A 46 10.00 -14.71 0.08
N ARG A 47 10.77 -15.53 0.79
CA ARG A 47 10.30 -16.31 1.93
C ARG A 47 11.24 -16.17 3.11
N SER A 48 10.76 -15.52 4.16
CA SER A 48 11.56 -15.29 5.37
C SER A 48 10.91 -15.89 6.60
N ARG A 49 11.76 -16.36 7.53
CA ARG A 49 11.38 -16.70 8.90
C ARG A 49 12.33 -15.98 9.86
N GLY A 50 11.81 -15.11 10.72
CA GLY A 50 12.60 -14.29 11.65
C GLY A 50 12.43 -12.81 11.34
N VAL A 51 13.53 -12.08 11.22
CA VAL A 51 13.55 -10.66 10.86
C VAL A 51 14.05 -10.53 9.43
N PHE A 52 13.22 -9.95 8.57
CA PHE A 52 13.59 -9.64 7.19
C PHE A 52 13.47 -8.15 6.95
N ILE A 53 14.53 -7.56 6.42
CA ILE A 53 14.58 -6.16 6.02
C ILE A 53 14.98 -6.11 4.55
N GLU A 54 14.12 -5.55 3.72
CA GLU A 54 14.42 -5.28 2.31
C GLU A 54 14.34 -3.79 2.04
N THR A 55 15.34 -3.30 1.31
CA THR A 55 15.25 -2.00 0.67
C THR A 55 15.53 -2.14 -0.81
N SER A 56 14.58 -1.73 -1.63
CA SER A 56 14.67 -1.88 -3.08
C SER A 56 14.39 -0.58 -3.78
N THR A 57 15.29 -0.19 -4.68
CA THR A 57 15.17 1.03 -5.49
C THR A 57 15.20 0.68 -6.97
N TYR A 58 14.13 1.05 -7.66
CA TYR A 58 13.93 0.75 -9.07
C TYR A 58 13.93 2.03 -9.89
N ARG A 59 14.67 2.02 -10.99
CA ARG A 59 14.65 3.08 -12.00
C ARG A 59 14.49 2.49 -13.38
N ALA A 60 13.40 2.83 -14.04
CA ALA A 60 13.08 2.29 -15.36
C ALA A 60 12.75 3.38 -16.38
N HIS A 61 13.27 3.19 -17.60
CA HIS A 61 12.88 3.93 -18.78
C HIS A 61 12.36 2.95 -19.84
N GLY A 62 11.09 3.07 -20.22
CA GLY A 62 10.43 2.19 -21.19
C GLY A 62 9.22 1.45 -20.60
N VAL A 63 9.14 0.15 -20.84
CA VAL A 63 8.10 -0.71 -20.25
C VAL A 63 8.72 -1.53 -19.13
N TYR A 64 8.22 -1.34 -17.92
CA TYR A 64 8.71 -2.04 -16.74
C TYR A 64 7.54 -2.76 -16.08
N ILE A 65 7.68 -4.07 -15.96
CA ILE A 65 6.69 -4.94 -15.33
C ILE A 65 7.38 -5.66 -14.19
N GLU A 66 6.83 -5.54 -13.00
CA GLU A 66 7.33 -6.28 -11.86
C GLU A 66 6.22 -6.98 -11.10
N SER A 67 6.60 -8.12 -10.54
CA SER A 67 5.74 -8.88 -9.65
C SER A 67 6.51 -9.32 -8.43
N PHE A 68 6.01 -8.97 -7.26
CA PHE A 68 6.54 -9.47 -6.00
C PHE A 68 5.57 -10.38 -5.30
N THR A 69 6.10 -11.47 -4.77
CA THR A 69 5.39 -12.34 -3.84
C THR A 69 6.19 -12.45 -2.55
N TYR A 70 5.65 -11.86 -1.49
CA TYR A 70 6.23 -11.85 -0.17
C TYR A 70 5.51 -12.81 0.76
N ARG A 71 6.29 -13.65 1.47
CA ARG A 71 5.79 -14.49 2.56
C ARG A 71 6.73 -14.42 3.75
N SER A 72 6.26 -13.79 4.82
CA SER A 72 7.04 -13.58 6.02
C SER A 72 6.38 -14.22 7.24
N HIS A 73 7.22 -14.77 8.12
CA HIS A 73 6.85 -15.17 9.48
C HIS A 73 7.80 -14.50 10.46
N GLY A 74 7.28 -13.59 11.29
CA GLY A 74 8.08 -12.80 12.24
C GLY A 74 7.94 -11.30 12.01
N VAL A 75 9.06 -10.59 11.91
CA VAL A 75 9.09 -9.14 11.63
C VAL A 75 9.56 -8.93 10.20
N CYS A 76 8.74 -8.25 9.40
CA CYS A 76 9.07 -7.87 8.04
C CYS A 76 9.08 -6.35 7.94
N ILE A 77 10.15 -5.78 7.41
CA ILE A 77 10.24 -4.35 7.12
C ILE A 77 10.66 -4.21 5.67
N GLU A 78 9.82 -3.59 4.87
CA GLU A 78 10.05 -3.45 3.44
C GLU A 78 9.88 -2.00 3.03
N THR A 79 10.85 -1.53 2.26
CA THR A 79 10.87 -0.17 1.75
C THR A 79 11.13 -0.21 0.26
N PHE A 80 10.18 0.27 -0.52
CA PHE A 80 10.27 0.27 -1.97
C PHE A 80 10.22 1.69 -2.50
N THR A 81 11.10 1.99 -3.45
CA THR A 81 11.09 3.26 -4.16
C THR A 81 11.15 3.01 -5.65
N TYR A 82 10.07 3.40 -6.33
CA TYR A 82 9.92 3.22 -7.76
C TYR A 82 9.98 4.55 -8.49
N ARG A 83 10.77 4.59 -9.56
CA ARG A 83 10.77 5.70 -10.51
C ARG A 83 10.72 5.16 -11.93
N SER A 84 9.65 5.49 -12.63
CA SER A 84 9.42 5.02 -13.99
C SER A 84 9.13 6.17 -14.96
N HIS A 85 9.67 6.04 -16.16
CA HIS A 85 9.31 6.86 -17.32
C HIS A 85 8.81 5.92 -18.42
N GLY A 86 7.51 5.97 -18.73
CA GLY A 86 6.88 5.10 -19.73
C GLY A 86 5.68 4.33 -19.16
N VAL A 87 5.62 3.03 -19.40
CA VAL A 87 4.57 2.15 -18.86
C VAL A 87 5.13 1.38 -17.69
N TYR A 88 4.49 1.51 -16.54
CA TYR A 88 4.85 0.80 -15.32
C TYR A 88 3.68 -0.04 -14.85
N ILE A 89 3.93 -1.32 -14.62
CA ILE A 89 2.95 -2.26 -14.10
C ILE A 89 3.57 -2.96 -12.91
N GLU A 90 2.95 -2.80 -11.75
CA GLU A 90 3.37 -3.46 -10.52
C GLU A 90 2.24 -4.34 -9.99
N THR A 91 2.65 -5.53 -9.55
CA THR A 91 1.77 -6.49 -8.89
C THR A 91 2.43 -6.93 -7.58
N LEU A 92 1.78 -6.60 -6.47
CA LEU A 92 2.25 -6.95 -5.12
C LEU A 92 1.31 -7.96 -4.49
N THR A 93 1.86 -9.08 -4.02
CA THR A 93 1.12 -10.02 -3.18
C THR A 93 1.86 -10.26 -1.89
N TYR A 94 1.22 -9.89 -0.80
CA TYR A 94 1.80 -9.98 0.53
C TYR A 94 1.04 -10.96 1.42
N ARG A 95 1.80 -11.76 2.17
CA ARG A 95 1.27 -12.61 3.24
C ARG A 95 2.20 -12.62 4.43
N SER A 96 1.75 -12.06 5.54
CA SER A 96 2.51 -12.04 6.80
C SER A 96 1.80 -12.71 7.95
N HIS A 97 2.64 -13.20 8.87
CA HIS A 97 2.25 -13.58 10.21
C HIS A 97 3.22 -12.91 11.20
N GLY A 98 2.74 -11.95 11.98
CA GLY A 98 3.55 -11.19 12.94
C GLY A 98 3.40 -9.68 12.79
N VAL A 99 4.53 -8.98 12.79
CA VAL A 99 4.58 -7.52 12.55
C VAL A 99 5.10 -7.28 11.15
N CYS A 100 4.37 -6.51 10.37
CA CYS A 100 4.80 -6.09 9.05
C CYS A 100 4.66 -4.57 8.94
N ILE A 101 5.73 -3.95 8.44
CA ILE A 101 5.80 -2.52 8.17
C ILE A 101 6.21 -2.37 6.71
N GLU A 102 5.37 -1.69 5.95
CA GLU A 102 5.61 -1.44 4.54
C GLU A 102 5.52 0.04 4.23
N THR A 103 6.46 0.48 3.41
CA THR A 103 6.50 1.85 2.93
C THR A 103 6.76 1.82 1.43
N PHE A 104 5.88 2.48 0.69
CA PHE A 104 5.94 2.54 -0.75
C PHE A 104 5.98 4.00 -1.20
N THR A 105 6.91 4.30 -2.10
CA THR A 105 6.95 5.59 -2.81
C THR A 105 7.04 5.32 -4.29
N CYS A 106 6.02 5.75 -5.02
CA CYS A 106 5.97 5.62 -6.47
C CYS A 106 5.94 6.99 -7.13
N ARG A 107 6.77 7.16 -8.16
CA ARG A 107 6.74 8.32 -9.05
C ARG A 107 6.79 7.85 -10.50
N SER A 108 5.71 8.12 -11.23
CA SER A 108 5.56 7.72 -12.62
C SER A 108 5.33 8.91 -13.55
N HIS A 109 5.85 8.78 -14.78
CA HIS A 109 5.54 9.66 -15.90
C HIS A 109 5.03 8.80 -17.06
N GLY A 110 3.71 8.79 -17.30
CA GLY A 110 3.08 7.96 -18.34
C GLY A 110 1.85 7.19 -17.84
N VAL A 111 1.78 5.89 -18.17
CA VAL A 111 0.70 5.00 -17.71
C VAL A 111 1.23 4.16 -16.57
N CYS A 112 0.51 4.16 -15.46
CA CYS A 112 0.85 3.38 -14.29
C CYS A 112 -0.35 2.53 -13.88
N ILE A 113 -0.10 1.25 -13.62
CA ILE A 113 -1.08 0.31 -13.13
C ILE A 113 -0.49 -0.35 -11.89
N GLU A 114 -1.15 -0.18 -10.76
CA GLU A 114 -0.77 -0.80 -9.49
C GLU A 114 -1.90 -1.70 -9.00
N THR A 115 -1.50 -2.93 -8.65
CA THR A 115 -2.42 -3.88 -8.04
C THR A 115 -1.75 -4.51 -6.85
N SER A 116 -2.47 -4.57 -5.74
CA SER A 116 -1.92 -5.12 -4.53
C SER A 116 -2.95 -5.96 -3.78
N THR A 117 -2.46 -6.99 -3.11
CA THR A 117 -3.30 -7.86 -2.28
C THR A 117 -2.54 -8.26 -1.04
N TYR A 118 -3.18 -8.01 0.10
CA TYR A 118 -2.58 -8.17 1.40
C TYR A 118 -3.41 -9.08 2.29
N ARG A 119 -2.73 -9.99 2.99
CA ARG A 119 -3.31 -10.82 4.05
C ARG A 119 -2.35 -10.88 5.24
N ALA A 120 -2.79 -10.32 6.36
CA ALA A 120 -1.97 -10.21 7.57
C ALA A 120 -2.69 -10.77 8.80
N HIS A 121 -1.90 -11.30 9.73
CA HIS A 121 -2.33 -11.66 11.09
C HIS A 121 -1.38 -10.99 12.09
N GLY A 122 -1.88 -10.07 12.92
CA GLY A 122 -1.09 -9.35 13.91
C GLY A 122 -1.18 -7.83 13.79
N VAL A 123 -0.04 -7.15 13.85
CA VAL A 123 0.06 -5.69 13.69
C VAL A 123 0.59 -5.41 12.29
N TYR A 124 -0.13 -4.59 11.53
CA TYR A 124 0.26 -4.19 10.19
C TYR A 124 0.22 -2.66 10.06
N ILE A 125 1.26 -2.10 9.46
CA ILE A 125 1.37 -0.67 9.21
C ILE A 125 1.78 -0.47 7.76
N GLU A 126 1.02 0.35 7.04
CA GLU A 126 1.26 0.63 5.63
C GLU A 126 1.22 2.13 5.35
N SER A 127 2.11 2.55 4.47
CA SER A 127 2.16 3.94 4.01
C SER A 127 2.46 4.02 2.52
N PHE A 128 1.63 4.78 1.82
CA PHE A 128 1.79 5.01 0.39
C PHE A 128 1.86 6.48 0.07
N THR A 129 2.80 6.82 -0.81
CA THR A 129 2.83 8.12 -1.48
C THR A 129 2.98 7.90 -2.98
N TYR A 130 2.01 8.41 -3.72
CA TYR A 130 1.94 8.21 -5.16
C TYR A 130 1.86 9.55 -5.91
N TRP A 131 2.68 9.69 -6.96
CA TRP A 131 2.67 10.84 -7.86
C TRP A 131 2.64 10.41 -9.33
N SER A 132 1.63 10.88 -10.08
CA SER A 132 1.52 10.63 -11.52
C SER A 132 1.29 11.87 -12.39
N HIS A 133 1.76 11.77 -13.63
CA HIS A 133 1.36 12.62 -14.75
C HIS A 133 0.82 11.71 -15.87
N GLY A 134 -0.49 11.69 -16.11
CA GLY A 134 -1.11 10.86 -17.16
C GLY A 134 -2.35 10.10 -16.69
N VAL A 135 -2.44 8.82 -17.08
CA VAL A 135 -3.52 7.91 -16.69
C VAL A 135 -2.98 6.97 -15.61
N CYS A 136 -3.68 6.95 -14.48
CA CYS A 136 -3.37 6.10 -13.34
C CYS A 136 -4.60 5.23 -13.01
N ILE A 137 -4.37 3.93 -12.79
CA ILE A 137 -5.39 2.98 -12.35
C ILE A 137 -4.84 2.18 -11.18
N GLU A 138 -5.54 2.22 -10.06
CA GLU A 138 -5.12 1.53 -8.84
C GLU A 138 -6.24 0.66 -8.25
N SER A 139 -5.84 -0.51 -7.74
CA SER A 139 -6.76 -1.43 -7.08
C SER A 139 -6.10 -2.12 -5.89
N PHE A 140 -6.75 -2.02 -4.73
CA PHE A 140 -6.26 -2.55 -3.47
C PHE A 140 -7.32 -3.44 -2.81
N THR A 141 -6.91 -4.60 -2.31
CA THR A 141 -7.73 -5.44 -1.43
C THR A 141 -6.96 -5.83 -0.18
N TYR A 142 -7.47 -5.40 0.97
CA TYR A 142 -6.81 -5.58 2.25
C TYR A 142 -7.74 -6.26 3.28
N ARG A 143 -7.19 -7.24 4.03
CA ARG A 143 -7.94 -8.08 4.98
C ARG A 143 -7.14 -8.43 6.25
N PRO A 144 -7.17 -7.60 7.31
CA PRO A 144 -6.45 -7.89 8.55
C PRO A 144 -7.28 -8.58 9.62
N LEU A 145 -6.55 -9.24 10.52
CA LEU A 145 -7.03 -9.66 11.84
C LEU A 145 -6.12 -9.04 12.91
N GLY A 146 -6.59 -8.01 13.63
CA GLY A 146 -5.82 -7.31 14.67
C GLY A 146 -5.87 -5.78 14.61
N LEU A 147 -4.72 -5.14 14.86
CA LEU A 147 -4.51 -3.69 14.79
C LEU A 147 -3.90 -3.33 13.43
N CYS A 148 -4.49 -2.36 12.73
CA CYS A 148 -3.92 -1.82 11.50
C CYS A 148 -3.92 -0.28 11.49
N ILE A 149 -2.89 0.29 10.87
CA ILE A 149 -2.74 1.73 10.69
C ILE A 149 -2.30 1.97 9.25
N GLU A 150 -3.05 2.82 8.54
CA GLU A 150 -2.83 3.08 7.13
C GLU A 150 -2.82 4.59 6.84
N SER A 151 -1.91 4.99 5.96
CA SER A 151 -1.79 6.38 5.50
C SER A 151 -1.52 6.44 4.00
N PHE A 152 -2.35 7.19 3.28
CA PHE A 152 -2.26 7.34 1.83
C PHE A 152 -2.18 8.82 1.45
N THR A 153 -1.22 9.15 0.58
CA THR A 153 -1.12 10.48 -0.05
C THR A 153 -1.05 10.31 -1.55
N TYR A 154 -2.02 10.88 -2.26
CA TYR A 154 -2.11 10.78 -3.71
C TYR A 154 -2.07 12.15 -4.37
N TRP A 155 -1.22 12.29 -5.40
CA TRP A 155 -1.16 13.46 -6.27
C TRP A 155 -1.23 13.08 -7.75
N SER A 156 -2.21 13.64 -8.47
CA SER A 156 -2.31 13.43 -9.93
C SER A 156 -2.57 14.69 -10.74
N HIS A 157 -2.09 14.63 -11.98
CA HIS A 157 -2.50 15.51 -13.08
C HIS A 157 -2.99 14.63 -14.24
N GLY A 158 -4.30 14.60 -14.50
CA GLY A 158 -4.88 13.79 -15.59
C GLY A 158 -6.14 13.02 -15.20
N VAL A 159 -6.21 11.74 -15.59
CA VAL A 159 -7.32 10.83 -15.27
C VAL A 159 -6.84 9.78 -14.28
N CYS A 160 -7.57 9.64 -13.20
CA CYS A 160 -7.29 8.76 -12.07
C CYS A 160 -8.54 7.93 -11.75
N ILE A 161 -8.35 6.62 -11.66
CA ILE A 161 -9.40 5.66 -11.29
C ILE A 161 -8.88 4.79 -10.17
N GLU A 162 -9.60 4.82 -9.05
CA GLU A 162 -9.15 4.16 -7.84
C GLU A 162 -10.27 3.32 -7.22
N SER A 163 -9.89 2.13 -6.76
CA SER A 163 -10.80 1.18 -6.13
C SER A 163 -10.14 0.51 -4.93
N PHE A 164 -10.77 0.67 -3.77
CA PHE A 164 -10.27 0.14 -2.51
C PHE A 164 -11.34 -0.73 -1.87
N THR A 165 -10.97 -1.96 -1.52
CA THR A 165 -11.83 -2.84 -0.73
C THR A 165 -11.11 -3.28 0.53
N TYR A 166 -11.73 -3.03 1.66
CA TYR A 166 -11.16 -3.30 2.97
C TYR A 166 -12.11 -4.15 3.82
N TRP A 167 -11.56 -5.13 4.54
CA TRP A 167 -12.27 -5.93 5.55
C TRP A 167 -11.49 -6.11 6.87
N SER A 168 -11.94 -5.52 7.99
CA SER A 168 -11.32 -5.74 9.31
C SER A 168 -12.18 -6.48 10.32
N HIS A 169 -11.45 -7.16 11.20
CA HIS A 169 -11.90 -7.55 12.53
C HIS A 169 -10.90 -6.98 13.57
N GLY A 170 -11.29 -5.96 14.32
CA GLY A 170 -10.41 -5.31 15.32
C GLY A 170 -10.49 -3.78 15.35
N VAL A 171 -9.34 -3.13 15.51
CA VAL A 171 -9.20 -1.66 15.51
C VAL A 171 -8.44 -1.24 14.27
N CYS A 172 -9.03 -0.34 13.47
CA CYS A 172 -8.36 0.30 12.34
C CYS A 172 -8.27 1.81 12.52
N ILE A 173 -7.22 2.40 11.95
CA ILE A 173 -7.05 3.85 11.83
C ILE A 173 -6.60 4.13 10.40
N GLU A 174 -7.37 4.95 9.69
CA GLU A 174 -7.12 5.29 8.30
C GLU A 174 -7.06 6.79 8.10
N THR A 175 -6.10 7.21 7.28
CA THR A 175 -5.94 8.60 6.87
C THR A 175 -5.62 8.66 5.39
N SER A 176 -6.41 9.44 4.64
CA SER A 176 -6.22 9.63 3.21
C SER A 176 -6.18 11.12 2.87
N THR A 177 -5.27 11.48 1.98
CA THR A 177 -5.24 12.84 1.40
C THR A 177 -5.12 12.74 -0.11
N TYR A 178 -6.05 13.41 -0.79
CA TYR A 178 -6.19 13.35 -2.22
C TYR A 178 -6.07 14.73 -2.86
N ARG A 179 -5.21 14.84 -3.88
CA ARG A 179 -5.09 16.07 -4.68
C ARG A 179 -5.00 15.71 -6.17
N ALA A 180 -6.04 16.06 -6.93
CA ALA A 180 -6.04 15.91 -8.37
C ALA A 180 -6.30 17.21 -9.11
N HIS A 181 -5.66 17.32 -10.27
CA HIS A 181 -5.98 18.29 -11.30
C HIS A 181 -6.44 17.53 -12.55
N GLY A 182 -7.76 17.30 -12.67
CA GLY A 182 -8.36 16.55 -13.77
C GLY A 182 -9.64 15.81 -13.38
N VAL A 183 -9.88 14.64 -13.99
CA VAL A 183 -11.05 13.79 -13.70
C VAL A 183 -10.62 12.66 -12.78
N CYS A 184 -11.21 12.61 -11.59
CA CYS A 184 -11.03 11.52 -10.65
C CYS A 184 -12.32 10.71 -10.49
N ILE A 185 -12.19 9.39 -10.46
CA ILE A 185 -13.25 8.45 -10.09
C ILE A 185 -12.70 7.56 -8.97
N GLU A 186 -13.31 7.66 -7.80
CA GLU A 186 -12.94 6.88 -6.62
C GLU A 186 -14.11 6.03 -6.16
N SER A 187 -13.79 4.82 -5.69
CA SER A 187 -14.75 3.95 -5.03
C SER A 187 -14.09 3.25 -3.85
N PHE A 188 -14.68 3.42 -2.67
CA PHE A 188 -14.22 2.81 -1.44
C PHE A 188 -15.31 1.90 -0.88
N THR A 189 -14.95 0.66 -0.56
CA THR A 189 -15.81 -0.27 0.15
C THR A 189 -15.07 -0.76 1.38
N TYR A 190 -15.46 -0.24 2.54
CA TYR A 190 -14.94 -0.66 3.83
C TYR A 190 -15.97 -1.59 4.50
N TRP A 191 -15.50 -2.48 5.37
CA TRP A 191 -16.36 -3.31 6.21
C TRP A 191 -15.58 -3.71 7.46
N SER A 192 -16.11 -3.31 8.62
CA SER A 192 -15.51 -3.57 9.91
C SER A 192 -16.46 -4.25 10.87
N HIS A 193 -15.86 -5.11 11.68
CA HIS A 193 -16.43 -5.61 12.91
C HIS A 193 -15.51 -5.16 14.06
N GLY A 194 -15.83 -4.04 14.72
CA GLY A 194 -15.00 -3.48 15.79
C GLY A 194 -15.06 -1.95 15.89
N VAL A 195 -13.91 -1.33 16.18
CA VAL A 195 -13.74 0.13 16.26
C VAL A 195 -12.99 0.61 15.02
N CYS A 196 -13.54 1.60 14.33
CA CYS A 196 -12.93 2.24 13.16
C CYS A 196 -12.84 3.75 13.41
N ILE A 197 -11.68 4.34 13.09
CA ILE A 197 -11.46 5.80 13.11
C ILE A 197 -11.04 6.22 11.71
N GLU A 198 -11.85 7.06 11.07
CA GLU A 198 -11.68 7.45 9.66
C GLU A 198 -11.97 8.95 9.47
N THR A 199 -11.47 9.52 8.37
CA THR A 199 -11.77 10.88 7.91
C THR A 199 -12.56 10.94 6.59
N SER A 200 -13.18 9.84 6.14
CA SER A 200 -13.98 9.72 4.90
C SER A 200 -15.20 8.77 5.04
N THR A 201 -16.09 8.72 4.03
CA THR A 201 -17.50 8.24 4.09
C THR A 201 -17.72 6.71 4.13
N TYR A 202 -18.65 6.20 4.98
CA TYR A 202 -18.71 4.75 5.30
C TYR A 202 -20.10 4.06 5.56
N ARG A 203 -20.11 2.70 5.64
CA ARG A 203 -21.14 1.77 6.19
C ARG A 203 -20.59 0.75 7.22
N ALA A 204 -20.78 0.97 8.54
CA ALA A 204 -20.27 0.08 9.60
C ALA A 204 -21.28 -0.87 10.24
N HIS A 205 -20.74 -1.98 10.76
CA HIS A 205 -21.36 -2.83 11.77
C HIS A 205 -20.50 -2.79 13.06
N GLY A 206 -20.56 -1.70 13.84
CA GLY A 206 -19.70 -1.49 15.02
C GLY A 206 -19.75 -0.05 15.59
N VAL A 207 -18.66 0.38 16.24
CA VAL A 207 -18.45 1.78 16.66
C VAL A 207 -17.51 2.45 15.67
N CYS A 208 -17.93 3.56 15.06
CA CYS A 208 -17.10 4.37 14.18
C CYS A 208 -17.03 5.82 14.68
N ILE A 209 -15.84 6.43 14.57
CA ILE A 209 -15.59 7.85 14.85
C ILE A 209 -15.16 8.49 13.52
N GLU A 210 -15.94 9.46 13.03
CA GLU A 210 -15.77 10.02 11.68
C GLU A 210 -15.93 11.56 11.64
N THR A 211 -15.50 12.17 10.53
CA THR A 211 -15.69 13.59 10.19
C THR A 211 -16.55 13.84 8.93
N SER A 212 -17.17 12.82 8.30
CA SER A 212 -18.06 12.98 7.12
C SER A 212 -19.29 12.03 7.08
N THR A 213 -19.97 11.88 5.93
CA THR A 213 -21.33 11.29 5.82
C THR A 213 -21.40 9.75 5.78
N TYR A 214 -22.42 9.18 6.44
CA TYR A 214 -22.45 7.77 6.85
C TYR A 214 -23.81 7.03 6.72
N ARG A 215 -23.81 5.68 6.58
CA ARG A 215 -24.99 4.77 6.76
C ARG A 215 -24.67 3.58 7.68
N ALA A 216 -25.21 3.58 8.91
CA ALA A 216 -24.95 2.56 9.94
C ALA A 216 -25.85 1.33 9.93
N HIS A 217 -25.31 0.27 10.52
CA HIS A 217 -26.06 -0.63 11.41
C HIS A 217 -25.31 -0.78 12.77
N GLY A 218 -25.03 0.36 13.44
CA GLY A 218 -24.22 0.48 14.68
C GLY A 218 -24.15 1.93 15.22
N VAL A 219 -23.33 2.22 16.24
CA VAL A 219 -23.19 3.56 16.84
C VAL A 219 -22.10 4.36 16.11
N CYS A 220 -22.43 5.55 15.61
CA CYS A 220 -21.44 6.46 15.03
C CYS A 220 -21.36 7.79 15.77
N ILE A 221 -20.13 8.24 15.96
CA ILE A 221 -19.80 9.54 16.56
C ILE A 221 -19.21 10.41 15.44
N VAL A 222 -19.99 11.39 14.99
CA VAL A 222 -19.52 12.40 14.03
C VAL A 222 -18.95 13.57 14.82
N VAL A 223 -17.69 13.93 14.56
CA VAL A 223 -17.06 15.12 15.14
C VAL A 223 -17.10 16.24 14.10
N ILE A 224 -17.98 17.22 14.29
CA ILE A 224 -18.05 18.43 13.46
C ILE A 224 -17.14 19.48 14.08
N GLN A 225 -16.17 19.99 13.32
CA GLN A 225 -15.29 21.06 13.79
C GLN A 225 -15.96 22.42 13.50
N ASP A 226 -16.70 22.94 14.49
CA ASP A 226 -17.27 24.29 14.46
C ASP A 226 -16.15 25.33 14.74
N PRO A 227 -16.04 26.47 14.02
CA PRO A 227 -15.04 27.51 14.31
C PRO A 227 -15.12 28.11 15.73
N HIS A 228 -16.20 27.82 16.47
CA HIS A 228 -16.43 28.24 17.83
C HIS A 228 -16.39 27.09 18.85
N ASN A 229 -15.35 26.24 18.79
CA ASN A 229 -14.82 25.41 19.90
C ASN A 229 -15.78 24.52 20.73
N ASP A 230 -17.03 24.33 20.32
CA ASP A 230 -17.96 23.42 20.99
C ASP A 230 -17.98 22.06 20.29
N LEU A 231 -17.55 21.03 21.01
CA LEU A 231 -17.65 19.62 20.59
C LEU A 231 -19.12 19.19 20.62
N ILE A 232 -19.76 19.10 19.45
CA ILE A 232 -21.11 18.54 19.32
C ILE A 232 -20.99 17.08 18.91
N ALA A 233 -21.31 16.17 19.83
CA ALA A 233 -21.45 14.74 19.55
C ALA A 233 -22.92 14.44 19.18
N CYS A 234 -23.18 14.07 17.92
CA CYS A 234 -24.48 13.54 17.51
C CYS A 234 -24.39 12.03 17.32
N ALA A 235 -25.10 11.28 18.16
CA ALA A 235 -25.33 9.85 17.97
C ALA A 235 -26.61 9.66 17.13
N ASN A 236 -26.48 9.11 15.93
CA ASN A 236 -27.63 8.60 15.18
C ASN A 236 -27.66 7.07 15.32
N SER A 237 -28.77 6.55 15.85
CA SER A 237 -29.11 5.12 15.92
C SER A 237 -29.53 4.58 14.57
#